data_AF-A0A1F9EZV3-F1
#
_entry.id   AF-A0A1F9EZV3-F1
#
_cell.length_a   1.000
_cell.length_b   1.000
_cell.length_c   1.000
_cell.angle_alpha   90.00
_cell.angle_beta   90.00
_cell.angle_gamma   90.00
#
_symmetry.space_group_name_H-M   'P 1'
#
loop_
_entity.id
_entity.type
_entity.pdbx_description
1 polymer ?
#
loop_
_entity_poly.entity_id
_entity_poly.type
_entity_poly.pdbx_seq_one_letter_code
_entity_poly.pdbx_strand_id
1 'polypeptide(L)'
;MLTPMPSVALDHWFGRQAHELDEIAAAHASVGGTGPGRRHATSQINAAYTTLLSSQFQAFCRDLHTEAAVALAAGVPQALQATIRLVMTTGRKLDSGNPNGGNIGADFGRLGVDFWPEVESHGRFRAAQRAALERCMLWRNALAHQDFNKPELGGRRAVLLNEVRSWRAPLDQLALIFDEVIRAHLHAALGSSPW
;
A
#
# COMPACT_ATOMS: atom_id res chain seq x y z
N MET A 1 -11.08 3.55 27.18
CA MET A 1 -11.66 3.30 25.85
C MET A 1 -10.81 2.20 25.22
N LEU A 2 -11.43 1.09 24.83
CA LEU A 2 -10.71 0.03 24.10
C LEU A 2 -10.27 0.60 22.75
N THR A 3 -9.00 0.44 22.41
CA THR A 3 -8.53 0.67 21.04
C THR A 3 -9.31 -0.26 20.11
N PRO A 4 -9.90 0.23 19.00
CA PRO A 4 -10.54 -0.64 18.03
C PRO A 4 -9.53 -1.69 17.55
N MET A 5 -9.99 -2.91 17.28
CA MET A 5 -9.12 -3.97 16.78
C MET A 5 -8.73 -3.62 15.33
N PRO A 6 -7.45 -3.76 14.95
CA PRO A 6 -7.03 -3.54 13.56
C PRO A 6 -7.47 -4.69 12.64
N SER A 7 -7.53 -4.46 11.33
CA SER A 7 -7.64 -5.56 10.37
C SER A 7 -6.40 -6.45 10.42
N VAL A 8 -6.53 -7.70 9.94
CA VAL A 8 -5.39 -8.61 9.84
C VAL A 8 -4.36 -8.07 8.84
N ALA A 9 -4.81 -7.40 7.77
CA ALA A 9 -3.95 -6.72 6.81
C ALA A 9 -3.10 -5.64 7.48
N LEU A 10 -3.68 -4.83 8.36
CA LEU A 10 -2.95 -3.78 9.08
C LEU A 10 -1.92 -4.38 10.04
N ASP A 11 -2.28 -5.47 10.74
CA ASP A 11 -1.34 -6.23 11.59
C ASP A 11 -0.19 -6.81 10.77
N HIS A 12 -0.45 -7.34 9.57
CA HIS A 12 0.59 -7.82 8.67
C HIS A 12 1.51 -6.70 8.20
N TRP A 13 0.96 -5.52 7.87
CA TRP A 13 1.73 -4.34 7.45
C TRP A 13 2.71 -3.90 8.54
N PHE A 14 2.24 -3.71 9.77
CA PHE A 14 3.09 -3.28 10.89
C PHE A 14 3.91 -4.41 11.54
N GLY A 15 3.60 -5.66 11.25
CA GLY A 15 4.33 -6.84 11.72
C GLY A 15 5.31 -7.36 10.66
N ARG A 16 4.90 -8.43 9.96
CA ARG A 16 5.76 -9.18 9.03
C ARG A 16 6.35 -8.27 7.95
N GLN A 17 5.54 -7.43 7.33
CA GLN A 17 5.97 -6.63 6.18
C GLN A 17 6.94 -5.52 6.61
N ALA A 18 6.68 -4.87 7.75
CA ALA A 18 7.60 -3.92 8.35
C ALA A 18 8.97 -4.57 8.64
N HIS A 19 8.98 -5.79 9.19
CA HIS A 19 10.22 -6.54 9.44
C HIS A 19 11.01 -6.80 8.14
N GLU A 20 10.36 -7.26 7.08
CA GLU A 20 11.00 -7.49 5.77
C GLU A 20 11.57 -6.19 5.17
N LEU A 21 10.92 -5.04 5.41
CA LEU A 21 11.42 -3.71 5.02
C LEU A 21 12.62 -3.26 5.87
N ASP A 22 12.70 -3.69 7.12
CA ASP A 22 13.85 -3.43 8.00
C ASP A 22 15.06 -4.29 7.61
N GLU A 23 14.86 -5.54 7.21
CA GLU A 23 15.92 -6.42 6.72
C GLU A 23 16.64 -5.83 5.50
N ILE A 24 15.91 -5.32 4.49
CA ILE A 24 16.53 -4.70 3.32
C ILE A 24 17.22 -3.36 3.67
N ALA A 25 16.69 -2.61 4.64
CA ALA A 25 17.32 -1.39 5.12
C ALA A 25 18.64 -1.68 5.85
N ALA A 26 18.71 -2.79 6.61
CA ALA A 26 19.91 -3.28 7.25
C ALA A 26 20.92 -3.82 6.23
N ALA A 27 20.47 -4.57 5.23
CA ALA A 27 21.32 -5.04 4.12
C ALA A 27 21.93 -3.88 3.32
N HIS A 28 21.18 -2.81 3.08
CA HIS A 28 21.75 -1.59 2.49
C HIS A 28 22.86 -1.02 3.38
N ALA A 29 22.68 -0.96 4.69
CA ALA A 29 23.68 -0.41 5.61
C ALA A 29 24.97 -1.25 5.62
N SER A 30 24.86 -2.58 5.57
CA SER A 30 26.02 -3.48 5.56
C SER A 30 26.84 -3.42 4.27
N VAL A 31 26.18 -3.30 3.11
CA VAL A 31 26.87 -3.19 1.80
C VAL A 31 27.51 -1.81 1.62
N GLY A 32 27.05 -0.79 2.35
CA GLY A 32 27.51 0.58 2.23
C GLY A 32 29.03 0.77 2.39
N GLY A 33 29.66 0.12 3.38
CA GLY A 33 31.12 0.18 3.62
C GLY A 33 31.76 1.59 3.62
N THR A 34 33.10 1.66 3.68
CA THR A 34 33.89 2.91 3.64
C THR A 34 34.78 3.07 2.40
N GLY A 35 34.80 2.08 1.49
CA GLY A 35 35.71 2.06 0.33
C GLY A 35 35.22 2.77 -0.94
N PRO A 36 36.10 2.97 -1.94
CA PRO A 36 35.73 3.51 -3.26
C PRO A 36 34.76 2.58 -4.03
N GLY A 37 33.76 3.14 -4.73
CA GLY A 37 32.78 2.37 -5.54
C GLY A 37 31.37 2.22 -4.95
N ARG A 38 31.15 2.70 -3.72
CA ARG A 38 29.88 2.60 -2.95
C ARG A 38 28.61 2.99 -3.72
N ARG A 39 28.65 4.09 -4.49
CA ARG A 39 27.45 4.67 -5.14
C ARG A 39 26.84 3.76 -6.21
N HIS A 40 27.64 2.93 -6.87
CA HIS A 40 27.15 1.96 -7.86
C HIS A 40 26.71 0.66 -7.21
N ALA A 41 27.37 0.24 -6.12
CA ALA A 41 27.01 -0.99 -5.39
C ALA A 41 25.63 -0.90 -4.71
N THR A 42 25.23 0.29 -4.24
CA THR A 42 23.97 0.45 -3.50
C THR A 42 22.78 0.89 -4.35
N SER A 43 22.97 1.26 -5.62
CA SER A 43 21.87 1.71 -6.49
C SER A 43 20.85 0.60 -6.76
N GLN A 44 21.33 -0.63 -6.96
CA GLN A 44 20.49 -1.82 -7.12
C GLN A 44 19.77 -2.16 -5.82
N ILE A 45 20.39 -1.91 -4.67
CA ILE A 45 19.74 -2.12 -3.36
C ILE A 45 18.62 -1.09 -3.15
N ASN A 46 18.82 0.16 -3.54
CA ASN A 46 17.74 1.18 -3.49
C ASN A 46 16.57 0.79 -4.41
N ALA A 47 16.87 0.27 -5.61
CA ALA A 47 15.86 -0.24 -6.53
C ALA A 47 15.09 -1.41 -5.93
N ALA A 48 15.80 -2.39 -5.35
CA ALA A 48 15.19 -3.52 -4.66
C ALA A 48 14.32 -3.07 -3.48
N TYR A 49 14.79 -2.11 -2.67
CA TYR A 49 14.03 -1.57 -1.55
C TYR A 49 12.75 -0.86 -2.04
N THR A 50 12.83 -0.08 -3.11
CA THR A 50 11.65 0.57 -3.70
C THR A 50 10.61 -0.45 -4.17
N THR A 51 11.05 -1.49 -4.88
CA THR A 51 10.18 -2.56 -5.35
C THR A 51 9.57 -3.32 -4.19
N LEU A 52 10.36 -3.64 -3.15
CA LEU A 52 9.88 -4.33 -1.96
C LEU A 52 8.82 -3.50 -1.23
N LEU A 53 9.09 -2.22 -0.94
CA LEU A 53 8.14 -1.30 -0.30
C LEU A 53 6.82 -1.23 -1.06
N SER A 54 6.89 -1.09 -2.39
CA SER A 54 5.69 -1.07 -3.22
C SER A 54 4.93 -2.40 -3.19
N SER A 55 5.63 -3.54 -3.24
CA SER A 55 5.00 -4.86 -3.21
C SER A 55 4.34 -5.18 -1.87
N GLN A 56 4.95 -4.79 -0.75
CA GLN A 56 4.36 -4.96 0.57
C GLN A 56 3.11 -4.10 0.73
N PHE A 57 3.17 -2.84 0.29
CA PHE A 57 2.01 -1.97 0.37
C PHE A 57 0.87 -2.46 -0.54
N GLN A 58 1.20 -3.04 -1.69
CA GLN A 58 0.23 -3.70 -2.58
C GLN A 58 -0.44 -4.90 -1.90
N ALA A 59 0.34 -5.73 -1.20
CA ALA A 59 -0.19 -6.86 -0.44
C ALA A 59 -1.14 -6.38 0.67
N PHE A 60 -0.73 -5.38 1.46
CA PHE A 60 -1.61 -4.74 2.44
C PHE A 60 -2.94 -4.27 1.83
N CYS A 61 -2.91 -3.49 0.74
CA CYS A 61 -4.14 -2.99 0.12
C CYS A 61 -5.04 -4.14 -0.39
N ARG A 62 -4.44 -5.19 -0.96
CA ARG A 62 -5.17 -6.35 -1.48
C ARG A 62 -5.82 -7.17 -0.36
N ASP A 63 -5.10 -7.36 0.74
CA ASP A 63 -5.56 -8.11 1.90
C ASP A 63 -6.70 -7.35 2.59
N LEU A 64 -6.54 -6.05 2.84
CA LEU A 64 -7.59 -5.19 3.41
C LEU A 64 -8.85 -5.20 2.55
N HIS A 65 -8.72 -5.08 1.24
CA HIS A 65 -9.85 -5.20 0.33
C HIS A 65 -10.51 -6.58 0.42
N THR A 66 -9.73 -7.66 0.53
CA THR A 66 -10.26 -9.03 0.64
C THR A 66 -11.06 -9.19 1.93
N GLU A 67 -10.52 -8.71 3.06
CA GLU A 67 -11.18 -8.74 4.36
C GLU A 67 -12.51 -7.97 4.34
N ALA A 68 -12.51 -6.78 3.75
CA ALA A 68 -13.74 -5.98 3.59
C ALA A 68 -14.79 -6.69 2.73
N ALA A 69 -14.38 -7.32 1.62
CA ALA A 69 -15.29 -8.09 0.77
C ALA A 69 -15.87 -9.31 1.50
N VAL A 70 -15.07 -9.99 2.33
CA VAL A 70 -15.53 -11.09 3.19
C VAL A 70 -16.56 -10.60 4.21
N ALA A 71 -16.29 -9.47 4.87
CA ALA A 71 -17.22 -8.88 5.83
C ALA A 71 -18.56 -8.47 5.20
N LEU A 72 -18.53 -7.79 4.05
CA LEU A 72 -19.75 -7.44 3.30
C LEU A 72 -20.53 -8.69 2.88
N ALA A 73 -19.84 -9.73 2.40
CA ALA A 73 -20.48 -10.98 2.04
C ALA A 73 -21.10 -11.69 3.25
N ALA A 74 -20.54 -11.58 4.46
CA ALA A 74 -21.14 -12.16 5.65
C ALA A 74 -22.51 -11.54 5.99
N GLY A 75 -22.76 -10.29 5.57
CA GLY A 75 -24.03 -9.58 5.76
C GLY A 75 -25.16 -10.01 4.81
N VAL A 76 -24.89 -10.85 3.81
CA VAL A 76 -25.91 -11.33 2.85
C VAL A 76 -26.30 -12.79 3.09
N PRO A 77 -27.44 -13.29 2.56
CA PRO A 77 -27.84 -14.68 2.69
C PRO A 77 -26.74 -15.67 2.27
N GLN A 78 -26.60 -16.78 3.01
CA GLN A 78 -25.51 -17.75 2.84
C GLN A 78 -25.31 -18.20 1.38
N ALA A 79 -26.41 -18.40 0.65
CA ALA A 79 -26.40 -18.81 -0.76
C ALA A 79 -25.71 -17.82 -1.71
N LEU A 80 -25.61 -16.53 -1.33
CA LEU A 80 -25.02 -15.47 -2.15
C LEU A 80 -23.58 -15.13 -1.76
N GLN A 81 -23.12 -15.53 -0.57
CA GLN A 81 -21.84 -15.04 -0.02
C GLN A 81 -20.64 -15.40 -0.91
N ALA A 82 -20.60 -16.62 -1.44
CA ALA A 82 -19.52 -17.05 -2.33
C ALA A 82 -19.49 -16.22 -3.63
N THR A 83 -20.66 -15.95 -4.20
CA THR A 83 -20.82 -15.12 -5.40
C THR A 83 -20.39 -13.67 -5.14
N ILE A 84 -20.79 -13.07 -4.02
CA ILE A 84 -20.39 -11.70 -3.66
C ILE A 84 -18.88 -11.61 -3.47
N ARG A 85 -18.27 -12.53 -2.72
CA ARG A 85 -16.80 -12.58 -2.56
C ARG A 85 -16.09 -12.68 -3.90
N LEU A 86 -16.56 -13.57 -4.78
CA LEU A 86 -15.99 -13.75 -6.11
C LEU A 86 -16.11 -12.47 -6.95
N VAL A 87 -17.31 -11.88 -7.01
CA VAL A 87 -17.58 -10.68 -7.80
C VAL A 87 -16.79 -9.47 -7.28
N MET A 88 -16.55 -9.34 -5.98
CA MET A 88 -15.76 -8.24 -5.43
C MET A 88 -14.25 -8.42 -5.66
N THR A 89 -13.76 -9.65 -5.71
CA THR A 89 -12.31 -9.93 -5.79
C THR A 89 -11.80 -10.24 -7.19
N THR A 90 -12.68 -10.65 -8.12
CA THR A 90 -12.28 -10.99 -9.50
C THR A 90 -11.82 -9.75 -10.25
N GLY A 91 -10.67 -9.84 -10.92
CA GLY A 91 -10.16 -8.75 -11.78
C GLY A 91 -9.83 -7.48 -11.00
N ARG A 92 -9.42 -7.60 -9.74
CA ARG A 92 -8.87 -6.46 -8.99
C ARG A 92 -7.61 -5.95 -9.68
N LYS A 93 -7.51 -4.63 -9.82
CA LYS A 93 -6.32 -4.00 -10.41
C LYS A 93 -5.08 -4.25 -9.57
N LEU A 94 -5.22 -4.38 -8.25
CA LEU A 94 -4.15 -4.72 -7.33
C LEU A 94 -3.61 -6.16 -7.49
N ASP A 95 -4.22 -7.02 -8.30
CA ASP A 95 -3.66 -8.36 -8.58
C ASP A 95 -2.50 -8.31 -9.59
N SER A 96 -2.47 -7.30 -10.48
CA SER A 96 -1.46 -7.18 -11.54
C SER A 96 -0.81 -5.80 -11.66
N GLY A 97 -1.42 -4.74 -11.12
CA GLY A 97 -0.96 -3.36 -11.19
C GLY A 97 -0.36 -2.83 -9.88
N ASN A 98 0.27 -1.66 -9.96
CA ASN A 98 0.82 -0.97 -8.79
C ASN A 98 -0.31 -0.46 -7.88
N PRO A 99 -0.10 -0.37 -6.56
CA PRO A 99 -1.02 0.29 -5.64
C PRO A 99 -0.91 1.83 -5.78
N ASN A 100 -1.22 2.38 -6.95
CA ASN A 100 -1.36 3.82 -7.16
C ASN A 100 -2.79 4.27 -6.84
N GLY A 101 -3.02 5.59 -6.80
CA GLY A 101 -4.32 6.16 -6.49
C GLY A 101 -5.45 5.63 -7.38
N GLY A 102 -5.21 5.51 -8.68
CA GLY A 102 -6.22 5.02 -9.63
C GLY A 102 -6.61 3.56 -9.40
N ASN A 103 -5.64 2.68 -9.12
CA ASN A 103 -5.89 1.26 -8.90
C ASN A 103 -6.56 1.01 -7.54
N ILE A 104 -6.05 1.66 -6.48
CA ILE A 104 -6.63 1.57 -5.13
C ILE A 104 -8.08 2.08 -5.16
N GLY A 105 -8.32 3.27 -5.71
CA GLY A 105 -9.65 3.85 -5.77
C GLY A 105 -10.62 3.00 -6.58
N ALA A 106 -10.18 2.44 -7.71
CA ALA A 106 -11.00 1.56 -8.52
C ALA A 106 -11.39 0.25 -7.80
N ASP A 107 -10.46 -0.36 -7.06
CA ASP A 107 -10.74 -1.61 -6.35
C ASP A 107 -11.61 -1.35 -5.13
N PHE A 108 -11.21 -0.43 -4.23
CA PHE A 108 -12.01 -0.13 -3.04
C PHE A 108 -13.39 0.44 -3.39
N GLY A 109 -13.54 1.20 -4.47
CA GLY A 109 -14.85 1.66 -4.95
C GLY A 109 -15.85 0.54 -5.24
N ARG A 110 -15.39 -0.69 -5.54
CA ARG A 110 -16.27 -1.87 -5.73
C ARG A 110 -16.95 -2.32 -4.44
N LEU A 111 -16.45 -1.89 -3.29
CA LEU A 111 -17.04 -2.12 -1.98
C LEU A 111 -18.14 -1.07 -1.65
N GLY A 112 -18.36 -0.10 -2.53
CA GLY A 112 -19.36 0.96 -2.36
C GLY A 112 -18.87 2.17 -1.55
N VAL A 113 -17.55 2.28 -1.29
CA VAL A 113 -16.93 3.41 -0.60
C VAL A 113 -16.47 4.46 -1.62
N ASP A 114 -16.69 5.75 -1.34
CA ASP A 114 -16.08 6.83 -2.14
C ASP A 114 -14.64 7.07 -1.64
N PHE A 115 -13.78 6.11 -1.96
CA PHE A 115 -12.56 5.83 -1.20
C PHE A 115 -11.64 7.03 -0.98
N TRP A 116 -11.22 7.70 -2.05
CA TRP A 116 -10.28 8.81 -1.91
C TRP A 116 -10.90 10.03 -1.22
N PRO A 117 -12.12 10.48 -1.57
CA PRO A 117 -12.81 11.52 -0.82
C PRO A 117 -12.92 11.21 0.68
N GLU A 118 -13.25 9.98 1.06
CA GLU A 118 -13.32 9.58 2.47
C GLU A 118 -11.94 9.60 3.15
N VAL A 119 -10.91 9.05 2.51
CA VAL A 119 -9.51 9.11 2.98
C VAL A 119 -9.04 10.56 3.14
N GLU A 120 -9.34 11.42 2.18
CA GLU A 120 -8.89 12.82 2.17
C GLU A 120 -9.62 13.67 3.21
N SER A 121 -10.85 13.31 3.55
CA SER A 121 -11.62 13.93 4.64
C SER A 121 -11.13 13.49 6.03
N HIS A 122 -10.33 12.42 6.12
CA HIS A 122 -9.86 11.89 7.38
C HIS A 122 -8.93 12.88 8.09
N GLY A 123 -9.16 13.15 9.39
CA GLY A 123 -8.44 14.21 10.12
C GLY A 123 -6.91 14.04 10.19
N ARG A 124 -6.41 12.81 10.02
CA ARG A 124 -4.97 12.48 9.97
C ARG A 124 -4.37 12.54 8.56
N PHE A 125 -5.19 12.68 7.52
CA PHE A 125 -4.71 12.73 6.15
C PHE A 125 -3.95 14.02 5.87
N ARG A 126 -2.88 13.92 5.08
CA ARG A 126 -2.10 15.04 4.57
C ARG A 126 -1.77 14.78 3.10
N ALA A 127 -1.90 15.78 2.23
CA ALA A 127 -1.63 15.64 0.79
C ALA A 127 -0.23 15.07 0.47
N ALA A 128 0.76 15.33 1.34
CA ALA A 128 2.10 14.76 1.23
C ALA A 128 2.12 13.22 1.25
N GLN A 129 1.14 12.58 1.91
CA GLN A 129 1.01 11.13 1.94
C GLN A 129 0.66 10.56 0.56
N ARG A 130 -0.36 11.14 -0.09
CA ARG A 130 -0.73 10.76 -1.45
C ARG A 130 0.39 11.06 -2.45
N ALA A 131 1.07 12.20 -2.30
CA ALA A 131 2.23 12.52 -3.13
C ALA A 131 3.38 11.51 -2.98
N ALA A 132 3.67 11.06 -1.75
CA ALA A 132 4.68 10.03 -1.49
C ALA A 132 4.30 8.67 -2.09
N LEU A 133 3.03 8.28 -1.99
CA LEU A 133 2.49 7.09 -2.64
C LEU A 133 2.73 7.13 -4.16
N GLU A 134 2.27 8.18 -4.83
CA GLU A 134 2.42 8.34 -6.28
C GLU A 134 3.90 8.36 -6.69
N ARG A 135 4.75 9.01 -5.90
CA ARG A 135 6.19 9.07 -6.16
C ARG A 135 6.85 7.69 -6.05
N CYS A 136 6.51 6.92 -5.02
CA CYS A 136 6.98 5.54 -4.87
C CYS A 136 6.53 4.66 -6.04
N MET A 137 5.24 4.73 -6.42
CA MET A 137 4.68 3.95 -7.52
C MET A 137 5.26 4.32 -8.88
N LEU A 138 5.56 5.60 -9.10
CA LEU A 138 6.25 6.09 -10.28
C LEU A 138 7.64 5.44 -10.41
N TRP A 139 8.43 5.45 -9.33
CA TRP A 139 9.75 4.82 -9.31
C TRP A 139 9.68 3.31 -9.49
N ARG A 140 8.77 2.61 -8.80
CA ARG A 140 8.59 1.17 -9.01
C ARG A 140 8.24 0.85 -10.47
N ASN A 141 7.38 1.65 -11.10
CA ASN A 141 7.03 1.47 -12.51
C ASN A 141 8.26 1.63 -13.42
N ALA A 142 9.02 2.71 -13.23
CA ALA A 142 10.24 2.96 -13.99
C ALA A 142 11.29 1.85 -13.83
N LEU A 143 11.50 1.38 -12.60
CA LEU A 143 12.44 0.29 -12.30
C LEU A 143 12.01 -1.03 -12.94
N ALA A 144 10.72 -1.37 -12.85
CA ALA A 144 10.18 -2.62 -13.38
C ALA A 144 10.28 -2.71 -14.91
N HIS A 145 10.07 -1.60 -15.62
CA HIS A 145 10.11 -1.56 -17.08
C HIS A 145 11.42 -1.01 -17.66
N GLN A 146 12.39 -0.65 -16.80
CA GLN A 146 13.62 0.05 -17.19
C GLN A 146 13.35 1.33 -18.02
N ASP A 147 12.20 1.98 -17.79
CA ASP A 147 11.75 3.18 -18.50
C ASP A 147 11.83 4.40 -17.58
N PHE A 148 12.86 5.22 -17.81
CA PHE A 148 13.16 6.41 -17.01
C PHE A 148 12.87 7.72 -17.77
N ASN A 149 12.14 7.67 -18.88
CA ASN A 149 11.89 8.84 -19.73
C ASN A 149 10.82 9.79 -19.18
N LYS A 150 10.17 9.41 -18.08
CA LYS A 150 9.12 10.21 -17.45
C LYS A 150 9.68 11.53 -16.90
N PRO A 151 9.15 12.70 -17.33
CA PRO A 151 9.66 14.01 -16.91
C PRO A 151 9.76 14.19 -15.39
N GLU A 152 8.82 13.58 -14.65
CA GLU A 152 8.76 13.63 -13.20
C GLU A 152 10.01 13.04 -12.55
N LEU A 153 10.73 12.12 -13.22
CA LEU A 153 11.98 11.54 -12.72
C LEU A 153 13.17 12.50 -12.88
N GLY A 154 13.02 13.61 -13.59
CA GLY A 154 14.06 14.63 -13.75
C GLY A 154 15.31 14.11 -14.46
N GLY A 155 15.14 13.20 -15.42
CA GLY A 155 16.25 12.57 -16.16
C GLY A 155 17.08 11.57 -15.35
N ARG A 156 16.66 11.23 -14.13
CA ARG A 156 17.40 10.30 -13.25
C ARG A 156 17.04 8.86 -13.55
N ARG A 157 18.06 8.00 -13.51
CA ARG A 157 17.94 6.53 -13.69
C ARG A 157 18.10 5.72 -12.40
N ALA A 158 18.31 6.41 -11.27
CA ALA A 158 18.51 5.78 -9.97
C ALA A 158 17.78 6.55 -8.87
N VAL A 159 17.10 5.81 -7.99
CA VAL A 159 16.46 6.31 -6.79
C VAL A 159 17.47 6.38 -5.63
N LEU A 160 17.37 7.41 -4.80
CA LEU A 160 18.25 7.60 -3.64
C LEU A 160 17.64 6.94 -2.40
N LEU A 161 18.50 6.46 -1.49
CA LEU A 161 18.06 5.80 -0.26
C LEU A 161 17.15 6.71 0.60
N ASN A 162 17.50 7.99 0.72
CA ASN A 162 16.70 8.95 1.51
C ASN A 162 15.30 9.14 0.93
N GLU A 163 15.13 9.06 -0.39
CA GLU A 163 13.81 9.10 -1.02
C GLU A 163 13.01 7.85 -0.66
N VAL A 164 13.59 6.65 -0.79
CA VAL A 164 12.89 5.40 -0.44
C VAL A 164 12.45 5.40 1.03
N ARG A 165 13.36 5.81 1.93
CA ARG A 165 13.04 5.93 3.37
C ARG A 165 11.96 6.98 3.65
N SER A 166 11.93 8.07 2.87
CA SER A 166 10.93 9.12 3.04
C SER A 166 9.51 8.69 2.67
N TRP A 167 9.34 7.61 1.91
CA TRP A 167 8.01 7.12 1.51
C TRP A 167 7.40 6.16 2.52
N ARG A 168 8.21 5.46 3.33
CA ARG A 168 7.70 4.47 4.29
C ARG A 168 6.74 5.08 5.30
N ALA A 169 7.16 6.13 6.02
CA ALA A 169 6.31 6.74 7.04
C ALA A 169 4.97 7.30 6.49
N PRO A 170 4.93 7.97 5.32
CA PRO A 170 3.67 8.31 4.68
C PRO A 170 2.78 7.12 4.32
N LEU A 171 3.37 6.01 3.86
CA LEU A 171 2.62 4.77 3.57
C LEU A 171 2.09 4.11 4.85
N ASP A 172 2.85 4.13 5.95
CA ASP A 172 2.39 3.68 7.26
C ASP A 172 1.16 4.48 7.72
N GLN A 173 1.18 5.80 7.52
CA GLN A 173 0.03 6.63 7.84
C GLN A 173 -1.17 6.35 6.94
N LEU A 174 -0.96 6.11 5.65
CA LEU A 174 -2.03 5.70 4.74
C LEU A 174 -2.61 4.34 5.13
N ALA A 175 -1.79 3.37 5.55
CA ALA A 175 -2.29 2.07 6.00
C ALA A 175 -3.25 2.20 7.19
N LEU A 176 -2.88 3.01 8.19
CA LEU A 176 -3.76 3.32 9.33
C LEU A 176 -5.05 4.02 8.92
N ILE A 177 -4.98 4.97 7.97
CA ILE A 177 -6.15 5.71 7.51
C ILE A 177 -7.08 4.81 6.69
N PHE A 178 -6.52 3.97 5.81
CA PHE A 178 -7.30 3.04 4.99
C PHE A 178 -8.05 2.05 5.85
N ASP A 179 -7.39 1.49 6.86
CA ASP A 179 -8.02 0.59 7.82
C ASP A 179 -9.22 1.25 8.52
N GLU A 180 -9.02 2.46 9.05
CA GLU A 180 -10.07 3.21 9.76
C GLU A 180 -11.24 3.59 8.85
N VAL A 181 -10.97 4.04 7.62
CA VAL A 181 -12.00 4.39 6.62
C VAL A 181 -12.83 3.16 6.27
N ILE A 182 -12.18 2.04 5.98
CA ILE A 182 -12.88 0.81 5.61
C ILE A 182 -13.67 0.24 6.79
N ARG A 183 -13.11 0.27 8.00
CA ARG A 183 -13.83 -0.11 9.22
C ARG A 183 -15.09 0.75 9.42
N ALA A 184 -14.99 2.06 9.23
CA ALA A 184 -16.12 2.98 9.35
C ALA A 184 -17.20 2.71 8.28
N HIS A 185 -16.79 2.49 7.04
CA HIS A 185 -17.70 2.12 5.93
C HIS A 185 -18.43 0.81 6.22
N LEU A 186 -17.72 -0.23 6.67
CA LEU A 186 -18.31 -1.52 7.03
C LEU A 186 -19.27 -1.40 8.20
N HIS A 187 -18.94 -0.59 9.22
CA HIS A 187 -19.85 -0.31 10.32
C HIS A 187 -21.15 0.35 9.84
N ALA A 188 -21.05 1.35 8.96
CA ALA A 188 -22.22 2.02 8.39
C ALA A 188 -23.08 1.06 7.55
N ALA A 189 -22.46 0.14 6.80
CA ALA A 189 -23.15 -0.81 5.95
C ALA A 189 -23.78 -1.99 6.72
N LEU A 190 -23.13 -2.48 7.78
CA LEU A 190 -23.48 -3.72 8.48
C LEU A 190 -24.04 -3.50 9.90
N GLY A 191 -23.98 -2.28 10.43
CA GLY A 191 -24.33 -1.95 11.82
C GLY A 191 -23.31 -2.42 12.86
N SER A 192 -22.23 -3.08 12.45
CA SER A 192 -21.14 -3.56 13.31
C SER A 192 -19.82 -3.51 12.56
N SER A 193 -18.72 -3.33 13.31
CA SER A 193 -17.38 -3.35 12.73
C SER A 193 -16.82 -4.78 12.77
N PRO A 194 -16.31 -5.32 11.66
CA PRO A 194 -15.70 -6.67 11.64
C PRO A 194 -14.36 -6.73 12.38
N TRP A 195 -13.73 -5.57 12.59
CA TRP A 195 -12.62 -5.31 13.49
C TRP A 195 -12.82 -3.96 14.19
#